data_AF-A0A1Q7AH40-F1
#
_entry.id   AF-A0A1Q7AH40-F1
#
_cell.length_a   1.000
_cell.length_b   1.000
_cell.length_c   1.000
_cell.angle_alpha   90.00
_cell.angle_beta   90.00
_cell.angle_gamma   90.00
#
_symmetry.space_group_name_H-M   'P 1'
#
loop_
_entity.id
_entity.type
_entity.pdbx_description
1 polymer ?
#
loop_
_entity_poly.entity_id
_entity_poly.type
_entity_poly.pdbx_seq_one_letter_code
_entity_poly.pdbx_strand_id
1 'polypeptide(L)'
;MFEQLQGLKAMLAGAHLLLAMEPQGRLVRTSSPYVDGQRVTLLEVDLDRVLGDEAFLDRLRAAKTLDEVRAVTKDAPGLKINLDPEITVEFTGQP
;
A
#
# COMPACT_ATOMS: atom_id res chain seq x y z
N MET A 1 22.99 13.93 9.48
CA MET A 1 21.59 13.52 9.27
C MET A 1 21.24 13.35 7.79
N PHE A 2 21.64 14.25 6.88
CA PHE A 2 21.36 14.09 5.43
C PHE A 2 22.08 12.91 4.75
N GLU A 3 23.33 12.60 5.12
CA GLU A 3 24.06 11.44 4.55
C GLU A 3 23.44 10.08 4.90
N GLN A 4 22.86 9.94 6.11
CA GLN A 4 22.21 8.70 6.53
C GLN A 4 20.93 8.42 5.73
N LEU A 5 20.19 9.47 5.35
CA LEU A 5 18.99 9.35 4.52
C LEU A 5 19.34 8.95 3.08
N GLN A 6 20.45 9.45 2.52
CA GLN A 6 20.86 9.06 1.17
C GLN A 6 21.35 7.60 1.11
N GLY A 7 22.11 7.14 2.11
CA GLY A 7 22.50 5.73 2.21
C GLY A 7 21.30 4.80 2.32
N LEU A 8 20.30 5.17 3.14
CA LEU A 8 19.06 4.41 3.28
C LEU A 8 18.26 4.37 1.97
N LYS A 9 18.13 5.50 1.26
CA LYS A 9 17.46 5.55 -0.05
C LYS A 9 18.13 4.63 -1.07
N ALA A 10 19.46 4.62 -1.15
CA ALA A 10 20.19 3.76 -2.07
C ALA A 10 20.02 2.27 -1.76
N MET A 11 19.91 1.90 -0.48
CA MET A 11 19.66 0.51 -0.07
C MET A 11 18.21 0.04 -0.31
N LEU A 12 17.25 0.97 -0.25
CA LEU A 12 15.83 0.69 -0.49
C LEU A 12 15.40 0.97 -1.94
N ALA A 13 16.34 1.39 -2.79
CA ALA A 13 16.09 1.61 -4.21
C ALA A 13 15.65 0.30 -4.86
N GLY A 14 14.57 0.36 -5.63
CA GLY A 14 13.91 -0.81 -6.22
C GLY A 14 13.19 -1.75 -5.24
N ALA A 15 13.12 -1.43 -3.94
CA ALA A 15 12.42 -2.27 -2.98
C ALA A 15 10.90 -2.16 -3.13
N HIS A 16 10.24 -3.31 -3.17
CA HIS A 16 8.78 -3.41 -3.26
C HIS A 16 8.26 -4.23 -2.07
N LEU A 17 7.50 -3.58 -1.20
CA LEU A 17 6.82 -4.23 -0.08
C LEU A 17 5.40 -4.61 -0.50
N LEU A 18 5.07 -5.90 -0.43
CA LEU A 18 3.72 -6.41 -0.67
C LEU A 18 3.26 -7.25 0.52
N LEU A 19 2.15 -6.85 1.12
CA LEU A 19 1.34 -7.67 2.01
C LEU A 19 0.03 -7.97 1.31
N ALA A 20 -0.18 -9.23 0.97
CA ALA A 20 -1.39 -9.71 0.37
C ALA A 20 -1.82 -11.01 1.04
N MET A 21 -3.11 -11.32 0.92
CA MET A 21 -3.63 -12.62 1.30
C MET A 21 -4.30 -13.29 0.11
N GLU A 22 -4.22 -14.61 0.09
CA GLU A 22 -4.90 -15.44 -0.89
C GLU A 22 -5.61 -16.55 -0.11
N PRO A 23 -6.96 -16.54 -0.05
CA PRO A 23 -7.70 -17.53 0.73
C PRO A 23 -7.57 -18.93 0.12
N GLN A 24 -7.46 -19.94 0.98
CA GLN A 24 -7.55 -21.34 0.58
C GLN A 24 -9.02 -21.69 0.30
N GLY A 25 -9.49 -21.33 -0.90
CA GLY A 25 -10.91 -21.31 -1.27
C GLY A 25 -11.19 -20.33 -2.40
N ARG A 26 -12.44 -20.20 -2.84
CA ARG A 26 -12.81 -19.18 -3.83
C ARG A 26 -13.14 -17.87 -3.13
N LEU A 27 -12.50 -16.77 -3.51
CA LEU A 27 -12.86 -15.44 -3.01
C LEU A 27 -14.29 -15.12 -3.47
N VAL A 28 -15.16 -14.79 -2.52
CA VAL A 28 -16.57 -14.43 -2.78
C VAL A 28 -16.75 -12.93 -2.71
N ARG A 29 -16.19 -12.30 -1.68
CA ARG A 29 -16.32 -10.87 -1.43
C ARG A 29 -15.16 -10.36 -0.60
N THR A 30 -14.80 -9.10 -0.79
CA THR A 30 -13.89 -8.38 0.13
C THR A 30 -14.24 -6.90 0.19
N SER A 31 -13.90 -6.26 1.32
CA SER A 31 -13.93 -4.81 1.45
C SER A 31 -12.66 -4.12 0.94
N SER A 32 -11.58 -4.86 0.64
CA SER A 32 -10.38 -4.26 0.05
C SER A 32 -10.66 -3.77 -1.37
N PRO A 33 -10.24 -2.55 -1.74
CA PRO A 33 -10.38 -2.05 -3.11
C PRO A 33 -9.34 -2.66 -4.07
N TYR A 34 -8.35 -3.41 -3.56
CA TYR A 34 -7.24 -3.95 -4.35
C TYR A 34 -7.33 -5.47 -4.43
N VAL A 35 -7.93 -5.96 -5.52
CA VAL A 35 -8.13 -7.39 -5.77
C VAL A 35 -7.62 -7.74 -7.16
N ASP A 36 -6.79 -8.77 -7.24
CA ASP A 36 -6.32 -9.35 -8.49
C ASP A 36 -6.61 -10.86 -8.50
N GLY A 37 -7.69 -11.24 -9.20
CA GLY A 37 -8.22 -12.60 -9.18
C GLY A 37 -8.60 -13.06 -7.77
N GLN A 38 -7.78 -13.96 -7.20
CA GLN A 38 -7.96 -14.51 -5.86
C GLN A 38 -7.13 -13.79 -4.79
N ARG A 39 -6.19 -12.93 -5.20
CA ARG A 39 -5.30 -12.20 -4.32
C ARG A 39 -5.94 -10.91 -3.86
N VAL A 40 -6.00 -10.73 -2.55
CA VAL A 40 -6.43 -9.48 -1.92
C VAL A 40 -5.19 -8.77 -1.39
N THR A 41 -4.87 -7.62 -1.97
CA THR A 41 -3.77 -6.78 -1.47
C THR A 41 -4.24 -6.03 -0.23
N LEU A 42 -3.47 -6.14 0.85
CA LEU A 42 -3.69 -5.44 2.12
C LEU A 42 -2.83 -4.17 2.19
N LEU A 43 -1.59 -4.29 1.73
CA LEU A 43 -0.64 -3.18 1.62
C LEU A 43 0.33 -3.44 0.46
N GLU A 44 0.56 -2.44 -0.38
CA GLU A 44 1.59 -2.48 -1.42
C GLU A 44 2.30 -1.13 -1.46
N VAL A 45 3.63 -1.15 -1.42
CA VAL A 45 4.47 0.03 -1.45
C VAL A 45 5.68 -0.24 -2.35
N ASP A 46 5.72 0.46 -3.48
CA ASP A 46 6.91 0.62 -4.31
C ASP A 46 7.75 1.77 -3.74
N LEU A 47 8.77 1.42 -2.96
CA LEU A 47 9.59 2.41 -2.26
C LEU A 47 10.40 3.26 -3.23
N ASP A 48 10.82 2.71 -4.37
CA ASP A 48 11.58 3.45 -5.37
C ASP A 48 10.73 4.58 -5.95
N ARG A 49 9.51 4.23 -6.36
CA ARG A 49 8.57 5.17 -6.95
C ARG A 49 8.11 6.23 -5.96
N VAL A 50 7.86 5.84 -4.72
CA VAL A 50 7.44 6.77 -3.65
C VAL A 50 8.57 7.69 -3.23
N LEU A 51 9.80 7.18 -3.08
CA LEU A 51 10.95 7.99 -2.66
C LEU A 51 11.48 8.90 -3.77
N GLY A 52 11.17 8.58 -5.03
CA GLY A 52 11.47 9.38 -6.21
C GLY A 52 10.47 10.51 -6.50
N ASP A 53 9.27 10.50 -5.92
CA ASP A 53 8.26 11.55 -6.09
C ASP A 53 8.30 12.55 -4.92
N GLU A 54 9.17 13.56 -5.02
CA GLU A 54 9.32 14.59 -3.98
C GLU A 54 8.02 15.37 -3.73
N ALA A 55 7.22 15.63 -4.77
CA ALA A 55 5.95 16.34 -4.65
C ALA A 55 4.89 15.51 -3.91
N PHE A 56 4.90 14.19 -4.07
CA PHE A 56 4.09 13.28 -3.26
C PHE A 56 4.55 13.28 -1.80
N LEU A 57 5.86 13.16 -1.54
CA LEU A 57 6.40 13.17 -0.18
C LEU A 57 6.05 14.47 0.57
N ASP A 58 6.11 15.61 -0.10
CA ASP A 58 5.75 16.89 0.51
C ASP A 58 4.25 17.01 0.79
N ARG A 59 3.38 16.51 -0.11
CA ARG A 59 1.94 16.40 0.15
C ARG A 59 1.64 15.49 1.33
N LEU A 60 2.33 14.35 1.42
CA LEU A 60 2.18 13.41 2.53
C LEU A 60 2.64 14.00 3.87
N ARG A 61 3.71 14.79 3.88
CA ARG A 61 4.19 15.53 5.08
C ARG A 61 3.27 16.69 5.47
N ALA A 62 2.62 17.30 4.50
CA ALA A 62 1.69 18.39 4.71
C ALA A 62 0.38 17.89 5.35
N ALA A 63 -0.06 16.67 5.03
CA ALA A 63 -1.24 16.05 5.61
C ALA A 63 -1.12 15.94 7.15
N LYS A 64 -2.18 16.37 7.84
CA LYS A 64 -2.30 16.39 9.31
C LYS A 64 -3.37 15.44 9.82
N THR A 65 -4.36 15.11 8.99
CA THR A 65 -5.46 14.23 9.36
C THR A 65 -5.42 12.93 8.57
N LEU A 66 -6.07 11.89 9.09
CA LEU A 66 -6.16 10.59 8.41
C LEU A 66 -6.87 10.71 7.05
N ASP A 67 -7.88 11.58 6.95
CA ASP A 67 -8.61 11.83 5.70
C ASP A 67 -7.74 12.50 4.64
N GLU A 68 -6.87 13.44 5.04
CA GLU A 68 -5.91 14.05 4.13
C GLU A 68 -4.86 13.04 3.66
N VAL A 69 -4.36 12.19 4.58
CA VAL A 69 -3.43 11.10 4.20
C VAL A 69 -4.12 10.16 3.21
N ARG A 70 -5.38 9.77 3.47
CA ARG A 70 -6.17 8.93 2.57
C ARG A 70 -6.36 9.58 1.20
N ALA A 71 -6.66 10.87 1.14
CA ALA A 71 -6.81 11.59 -0.11
C ALA A 71 -5.51 11.64 -0.92
N VAL A 72 -4.37 11.81 -0.23
CA VAL A 72 -3.04 11.82 -0.87
C VAL A 72 -2.63 10.44 -1.37
N THR A 73 -2.91 9.37 -0.62
CA THR A 73 -2.45 8.01 -0.95
C THR A 73 -3.37 7.25 -1.91
N LYS A 74 -4.66 7.58 -1.98
CA LYS A 74 -5.67 6.86 -2.78
C LYS A 74 -5.29 6.72 -4.27
N ASP A 75 -4.77 7.78 -4.86
CA ASP A 75 -4.42 7.82 -6.29
C ASP A 75 -2.89 7.86 -6.50
N ALA A 76 -2.12 7.55 -5.47
CA ALA A 76 -0.67 7.64 -5.51
C ALA A 76 -0.07 6.45 -6.29
N PRO A 77 0.66 6.70 -7.37
CA PRO A 77 1.22 5.63 -8.18
C PRO A 77 2.34 4.92 -7.41
N GLY A 78 2.27 3.59 -7.31
CA GLY A 78 3.19 2.79 -6.49
C GLY A 78 2.71 2.55 -5.05
N LEU A 79 1.51 2.99 -4.70
CA LEU A 79 0.87 2.70 -3.42
C LEU A 79 -0.47 2.00 -3.61
N LYS A 80 -0.68 0.92 -2.87
CA LYS A 80 -2.01 0.37 -2.60
C LYS A 80 -2.16 0.22 -1.11
N ILE A 81 -2.79 1.20 -0.49
CA ILE A 81 -3.03 1.20 0.95
C ILE A 81 -4.53 1.29 1.18
N ASN A 82 -5.08 0.34 1.93
CA ASN A 82 -6.39 0.52 2.53
C ASN A 82 -6.19 1.02 3.97
N LEU A 83 -6.75 2.19 4.28
CA LEU A 83 -6.68 2.81 5.61
C LEU A 83 -7.95 2.55 6.44
N ASP A 84 -8.85 1.71 5.94
CA ASP A 84 -10.03 1.28 6.68
C ASP A 84 -9.60 0.47 7.92
N PRO A 85 -10.30 0.65 9.06
CA PRO A 85 -9.92 0.01 10.31
C PRO A 85 -10.02 -1.53 10.26
N GLU A 86 -10.85 -2.05 9.35
CA GLU A 86 -11.05 -3.49 9.15
C GLU A 86 -11.13 -3.82 7.65
N ILE A 87 -10.46 -4.90 7.26
CA ILE A 87 -10.59 -5.51 5.94
C ILE A 87 -11.29 -6.85 6.11
N THR A 88 -12.49 -6.98 5.54
CA THR A 88 -13.27 -8.22 5.55
C THR A 88 -13.00 -9.00 4.26
N VAL A 89 -12.81 -10.30 4.39
CA VAL A 89 -12.63 -11.23 3.26
C VAL A 89 -13.54 -12.43 3.46
N GLU A 90 -14.49 -12.63 2.56
CA GLU A 90 -15.40 -13.77 2.52
C GLU A 90 -14.96 -14.71 1.40
N PHE A 91 -14.77 -15.99 1.73
CA PHE A 91 -14.34 -17.01 0.78
C PHE A 91 -15.03 -18.34 1.08
N THR A 92 -15.23 -19.16 0.05
CA THR A 92 -15.75 -20.52 0.23
C THR A 92 -14.70 -21.39 0.91
N GLY A 93 -15.08 -22.22 1.88
CA GLY A 93 -14.16 -23.22 2.43
C GLY A 93 -13.69 -24.22 1.36
N GLN A 94 -12.52 -24.82 1.57
CA GLN A 94 -12.14 -26.03 0.86
C GLN A 94 -12.87 -27.25 1.44
N PRO A 95 -13.33 -28.20 0.62
CA PRO A 95 -13.81 -29.50 1.08
C PRO A 95 -12.69 -30.35 1.70
#